data_AF-A0AAQ3K3K8-F1
#
_entry.id   AF-A0AAQ3K3K8-F1
#
_cell.length_a   1.000
_cell.length_b   1.000
_cell.length_c   1.000
_cell.angle_alpha   90.00
_cell.angle_beta   90.00
_cell.angle_gamma   90.00
#
_symmetry.space_group_name_H-M   'P 1'
#
loop_
_entity.id
_entity.type
_entity.pdbx_description
1 polymer ?
#
loop_
_entity_poly.entity_id
_entity_poly.type
_entity_poly.pdbx_seq_one_letter_code
_entity_poly.pdbx_strand_id
1 'polypeptide(L)'
;MKAGTALIIAALLAFASFSAARMDASIFLPSQGRVGRPNGGKPWPCCDMCLCTMSIPPQCRCMDVTDCCYPDCHNCVCTKSIPPQCHCLDVINDFCGDRCTPES
;
A
#
# COMPACT_ATOMS: atom_id res chain seq x y z
N MET A 1 58.09 -23.82 -10.33
CA MET A 1 56.77 -23.42 -9.77
C MET A 1 55.89 -23.15 -10.98
N LYS A 2 54.84 -23.96 -11.15
CA LYS A 2 54.29 -24.31 -12.47
C LYS A 2 53.35 -23.22 -12.98
N ALA A 3 53.34 -22.95 -14.30
CA ALA A 3 52.38 -22.03 -14.91
C ALA A 3 50.91 -22.33 -14.50
N GLY A 4 50.60 -23.61 -14.23
CA GLY A 4 49.32 -24.03 -13.67
C GLY A 4 48.99 -23.43 -12.29
N THR A 5 49.97 -23.29 -11.39
CA THR A 5 49.74 -22.61 -10.09
C THR A 5 49.47 -21.12 -10.25
N ALA A 6 50.09 -20.44 -11.24
CA ALA A 6 49.82 -19.04 -11.53
C ALA A 6 48.42 -18.83 -12.12
N LEU A 7 47.96 -19.75 -12.98
CA LEU A 7 46.60 -19.71 -13.55
C LEU A 7 45.53 -19.97 -12.48
N ILE A 8 45.77 -20.90 -11.55
CA ILE A 8 44.85 -21.16 -10.44
C ILE A 8 44.77 -19.95 -9.50
N ILE A 9 45.90 -19.31 -9.18
CA ILE A 9 45.92 -18.09 -8.35
C ILE A 9 45.22 -16.92 -9.07
N ALA A 10 45.45 -16.75 -10.37
CA ALA A 10 44.77 -15.72 -11.16
C ALA A 10 43.25 -15.94 -11.23
N ALA A 11 42.80 -17.20 -11.37
CA ALA A 11 41.39 -17.54 -11.32
C ALA A 11 40.78 -17.27 -9.94
N LEU A 12 41.43 -17.68 -8.85
CA LEU A 12 40.97 -17.43 -7.48
C LEU A 12 40.87 -15.94 -7.16
N LEU A 13 41.83 -15.13 -7.63
CA LEU A 13 41.78 -13.67 -7.48
C LEU A 13 40.65 -13.03 -8.30
N ALA A 14 40.31 -13.57 -9.48
CA ALA A 14 39.19 -13.08 -10.29
C ALA A 14 37.82 -13.41 -9.67
N PHE A 15 37.67 -14.56 -9.00
CA PHE A 15 36.43 -14.92 -8.29
C PHE A 15 36.18 -14.05 -7.04
N ALA A 16 37.24 -13.59 -6.35
CA ALA A 16 37.11 -12.71 -5.19
C ALA A 16 36.60 -11.29 -5.55
N SER A 17 36.68 -10.89 -6.83
CA SER A 17 36.24 -9.57 -7.30
C SER A 17 34.76 -9.51 -7.71
N PHE A 18 34.04 -10.65 -7.75
CA PHE A 18 32.69 -10.71 -8.34
C PHE A 18 31.54 -10.48 -7.35
N SER A 19 31.80 -10.22 -6.07
CA SER A 19 30.75 -10.01 -5.05
C SER A 19 30.58 -8.53 -4.69
N ALA A 20 30.29 -7.70 -5.69
CA ALA A 20 29.75 -6.36 -5.46
C ALA A 20 28.79 -5.90 -6.57
N ALA A 21 28.18 -6.83 -7.30
CA ALA A 21 26.89 -6.53 -7.90
C ALA A 21 25.90 -6.43 -6.73
N ARG A 22 25.68 -5.20 -6.26
CA ARG A 22 24.50 -4.90 -5.46
C ARG A 22 23.35 -5.10 -6.44
N MET A 23 22.84 -6.32 -6.52
CA MET A 23 21.50 -6.54 -7.03
C MET A 23 20.60 -5.91 -5.98
N ASP A 24 20.31 -4.62 -6.14
CA ASP A 24 19.11 -4.05 -5.55
C ASP A 24 17.93 -4.62 -6.35
N ALA A 25 17.72 -5.93 -6.19
CA ALA A 25 16.50 -6.61 -6.59
C ALA A 25 15.44 -6.32 -5.52
N SER A 26 15.28 -5.04 -5.21
CA SER A 26 14.04 -4.51 -4.67
C SER A 26 13.10 -4.36 -5.87
N ILE A 27 12.64 -5.47 -6.45
CA ILE A 27 11.35 -5.48 -7.13
C ILE A 27 10.30 -5.38 -6.03
N PHE A 28 10.25 -4.21 -5.39
CA PHE A 28 9.00 -3.71 -4.87
C PHE A 28 8.29 -3.18 -6.11
N LEU A 29 7.19 -3.82 -6.52
CA LEU A 29 6.06 -3.01 -6.90
C LEU A 29 5.48 -2.50 -5.58
N PRO A 30 5.83 -1.29 -5.09
CA PRO A 30 4.86 -0.63 -4.27
C PRO A 30 3.70 -0.34 -5.23
N SER A 31 2.56 -0.97 -4.99
CA SER A 31 1.29 -0.39 -5.38
C SER A 31 1.28 1.02 -4.78
N GLN A 32 1.75 2.00 -5.56
CA GLN A 32 1.58 3.43 -5.34
C GLN A 32 1.58 3.82 -3.86
N GLY A 33 2.76 3.83 -3.24
CA GLY A 33 3.00 4.67 -2.07
C GLY A 33 2.91 6.12 -2.52
N ARG A 34 1.69 6.61 -2.80
CA ARG A 34 1.46 8.04 -2.99
C ARG A 34 1.91 8.70 -1.71
N VAL A 35 2.87 9.60 -1.88
CA VAL A 35 3.27 10.59 -0.88
C VAL A 35 2.00 11.06 -0.20
N GLY A 36 1.78 10.60 1.03
CA GLY A 36 0.66 11.00 1.85
C GLY A 36 0.75 12.52 1.93
N ARG A 37 -0.22 13.20 1.30
CA ARG A 37 -0.40 14.61 1.54
C ARG A 37 -0.78 14.70 3.02
N PRO A 38 0.01 15.35 3.88
CA PRO A 38 -0.34 15.50 5.28
C PRO A 38 -1.36 16.63 5.36
N ASN A 39 -2.55 16.38 4.83
CA ASN A 39 -3.73 17.14 5.15
C ASN A 39 -4.68 16.11 5.71
N GLY A 40 -5.12 16.31 6.95
CA GLY A 40 -6.09 15.48 7.65
C GLY A 40 -7.45 15.48 6.95
N GLY A 41 -7.47 14.90 5.75
CA GLY A 41 -8.61 14.67 4.91
C GLY A 41 -9.22 13.33 5.28
N LYS A 42 -10.52 13.23 5.00
CA LYS A 42 -11.30 12.04 5.23
C LYS A 42 -10.89 10.95 4.24
N PRO A 43 -10.88 9.66 4.62
CA PRO A 43 -10.50 8.59 3.70
C PRO A 43 -11.46 8.41 2.51
N TRP A 44 -12.66 9.00 2.59
CA TRP A 44 -13.71 8.97 1.57
C TRP A 44 -14.39 10.35 1.46
N PRO A 45 -14.86 10.76 0.27
CA PRO A 45 -15.52 12.06 0.08
C PRO A 45 -16.95 12.10 0.63
N CYS A 46 -17.66 10.98 0.61
CA CYS A 46 -19.03 10.79 1.11
C CYS A 46 -19.17 9.35 1.63
N CYS A 47 -20.21 9.06 2.42
CA CYS A 47 -20.48 7.72 2.90
C CYS A 47 -21.97 7.47 3.14
N ASP A 48 -22.55 6.48 2.45
CA ASP A 48 -23.94 6.08 2.66
C ASP A 48 -24.08 5.19 3.89
N MET A 49 -23.16 4.24 4.09
CA MET A 49 -23.17 3.28 5.19
C MET A 49 -22.06 3.55 6.20
N CYS A 50 -22.35 4.42 7.17
CA CYS A 50 -21.42 4.75 8.26
C CYS A 50 -21.66 3.90 9.50
N LEU A 51 -20.59 3.25 10.01
CA LEU A 51 -20.61 2.55 11.29
C LEU A 51 -19.69 3.24 12.30
N CYS A 52 -20.24 3.65 13.44
CA CYS A 52 -19.53 4.37 14.50
C CYS A 52 -19.66 3.69 15.87
N THR A 53 -18.63 3.83 16.70
CA THR A 53 -18.74 3.55 18.14
C THR A 53 -19.58 4.62 18.85
N MET A 54 -20.11 4.28 20.03
CA MET A 54 -20.84 5.20 20.90
C MET A 54 -19.92 5.98 21.86
N SER A 55 -18.65 6.17 21.49
CA SER A 55 -17.64 6.91 22.28
C SER A 55 -17.60 8.40 21.91
N ILE A 56 -16.89 9.21 22.71
CA ILE A 56 -16.63 10.63 22.42
C ILE A 56 -15.11 10.86 22.42
N PRO A 57 -14.47 11.14 21.26
CA PRO A 57 -15.05 11.18 19.93
C PRO A 57 -15.48 9.79 19.42
N PRO A 58 -16.42 9.73 18.46
CA PRO A 58 -16.80 8.46 17.84
C PRO A 58 -15.66 7.95 16.96
N GLN A 59 -15.48 6.64 16.91
CA GLN A 59 -14.60 5.98 15.96
C GLN A 59 -15.47 5.41 14.84
N CYS A 60 -15.36 5.98 13.64
CA CYS A 60 -16.22 5.64 12.51
C CYS A 60 -15.45 5.02 11.35
N ARG A 61 -16.12 4.14 10.61
CA ARG A 61 -15.67 3.55 9.35
C ARG A 61 -16.78 3.65 8.30
N CYS A 62 -16.40 3.84 7.05
CA CYS A 62 -17.34 3.74 5.94
C CYS A 62 -17.39 2.31 5.41
N MET A 63 -18.58 1.78 5.23
CA MET A 63 -18.82 0.40 4.78
C MET A 63 -19.24 0.32 3.31
N ASP A 64 -19.22 1.45 2.60
CA ASP A 64 -19.55 1.51 1.19
C ASP A 64 -18.64 0.57 0.38
N VAL A 65 -19.23 -0.04 -0.65
CA VAL A 65 -18.52 -0.85 -1.64
C VAL A 65 -18.32 0.01 -2.85
N THR A 66 -17.08 0.13 -3.30
CA THR A 66 -16.73 0.85 -4.54
C THR A 66 -15.98 -0.07 -5.48
N ASP A 67 -15.91 0.28 -6.77
CA ASP A 67 -15.08 -0.48 -7.71
C ASP A 67 -13.58 -0.20 -7.53
N CYS A 68 -13.23 0.91 -6.87
CA CYS A 68 -11.85 1.37 -6.65
C CYS A 68 -11.75 2.11 -5.32
N CYS A 69 -10.60 2.02 -4.65
CA CYS A 69 -10.35 2.78 -3.43
C CYS A 69 -10.07 4.26 -3.70
N TYR A 70 -10.54 5.10 -2.77
CA TYR A 70 -10.25 6.52 -2.75
C TYR A 70 -8.76 6.78 -2.51
N PRO A 71 -8.22 7.89 -3.05
CA PRO A 71 -6.80 8.22 -2.92
C PRO A 71 -6.35 8.42 -1.47
N ASP A 72 -7.26 8.86 -0.60
CA ASP A 72 -6.99 9.14 0.81
C ASP A 72 -7.26 7.93 1.72
N CYS A 73 -7.71 6.79 1.16
CA CYS A 73 -7.85 5.55 1.90
C CYS A 73 -6.52 4.82 2.01
N HIS A 74 -6.02 4.65 3.23
CA HIS A 74 -4.74 4.05 3.55
C HIS A 74 -4.84 2.51 3.60
N ASN A 75 -5.95 1.98 4.15
CA ASN A 75 -6.20 0.54 4.27
C ASN A 75 -7.31 0.12 3.30
N CYS A 76 -6.94 -0.06 2.05
CA CYS A 76 -7.83 -0.51 0.99
C CYS A 76 -7.79 -2.04 0.83
N VAL A 77 -8.96 -2.68 0.78
CA VAL A 77 -9.08 -4.12 0.48
C VAL A 77 -10.09 -4.33 -0.64
N CYS A 78 -9.74 -5.13 -1.64
CA CYS A 78 -10.62 -5.47 -2.75
C CYS A 78 -10.75 -6.98 -2.93
N THR A 79 -11.92 -7.43 -3.36
CA THR A 79 -12.12 -8.80 -3.85
C THR A 79 -11.37 -9.00 -5.18
N LYS A 80 -11.13 -10.27 -5.55
CA LYS A 80 -10.57 -10.64 -6.86
C LYS A 80 -11.66 -10.88 -7.93
N SER A 81 -12.85 -10.29 -7.76
CA SER A 81 -13.95 -10.38 -8.73
C SER A 81 -13.79 -9.38 -9.87
N ILE A 82 -14.63 -9.50 -10.90
CA ILE A 82 -14.74 -8.55 -12.00
C ILE A 82 -16.21 -8.12 -12.11
N PRO A 83 -16.57 -6.87 -11.77
CA PRO A 83 -15.70 -5.83 -11.22
C PRO A 83 -15.19 -6.17 -9.80
N PRO A 84 -14.04 -5.61 -9.38
CA PRO A 84 -13.57 -5.73 -8.01
C PRO A 84 -14.52 -5.00 -7.06
N GLN A 85 -14.76 -5.57 -5.89
CA GLN A 85 -15.51 -4.94 -4.81
C GLN A 85 -14.52 -4.49 -3.74
N CYS A 86 -14.32 -3.19 -3.62
CA CYS A 86 -13.35 -2.56 -2.75
C CYS A 86 -14.01 -1.90 -1.54
N HIS A 87 -13.31 -1.96 -0.41
CA HIS A 87 -13.69 -1.33 0.85
C HIS A 87 -12.52 -0.55 1.42
N CYS A 88 -12.82 0.60 2.03
CA CYS A 88 -11.87 1.31 2.87
C CYS A 88 -12.02 0.88 4.33
N LEU A 89 -10.92 0.43 4.94
CA LEU A 89 -10.90 -0.04 6.33
C LEU A 89 -10.36 1.02 7.30
N ASP A 90 -10.10 2.23 6.82
CA ASP A 90 -9.65 3.33 7.66
C ASP A 90 -10.70 3.68 8.71
N VAL A 91 -10.22 3.91 9.93
CA VAL A 91 -11.03 4.39 11.05
C VAL A 91 -10.65 5.83 11.32
N ILE A 92 -11.66 6.68 11.43
CA ILE A 92 -11.52 8.09 11.78
C ILE A 92 -12.10 8.35 13.16
N ASN A 93 -11.57 9.33 13.88
CA ASN A 93 -12.11 9.81 15.15
C ASN A 93 -13.12 10.96 14.94
N ASP A 94 -14.00 10.80 13.96
CA ASP A 94 -14.99 11.79 13.52
C ASP A 94 -16.16 11.08 12.80
N PHE A 95 -17.31 11.74 12.63
CA PHE A 95 -18.46 11.19 11.89
C PHE A 95 -18.19 11.07 10.40
N CYS A 96 -18.83 10.15 9.68
CA CYS A 96 -18.50 9.86 8.27
C CYS A 96 -18.68 11.02 7.27
N GLY A 97 -19.49 12.03 7.58
CA GLY A 97 -19.78 13.15 6.68
C GLY A 97 -21.11 12.97 5.95
N ASP A 98 -21.24 13.62 4.78
CA ASP A 98 -22.45 13.58 3.96
C ASP A 98 -22.63 12.23 3.27
N ARG A 99 -23.89 11.90 2.93
CA ARG A 99 -24.24 10.73 2.12
C ARG A 99 -23.87 10.93 0.67
N CYS A 100 -23.57 9.83 -0.03
CA CYS A 100 -23.30 9.85 -1.46
C CYS A 100 -24.60 9.90 -2.27
N THR A 101 -25.65 9.26 -1.78
CA THR A 101 -26.97 9.24 -2.40
C THR A 101 -27.88 10.32 -1.81
N PRO A 102 -28.52 11.17 -2.65
CA PRO A 102 -29.49 12.13 -2.16
C PRO A 102 -30.73 11.41 -1.61
N GLU A 103 -31.33 11.95 -0.55
CA GLU A 103 -32.59 11.45 -0.02
C GLU A 103 -33.72 11.73 -1.03
N SER A 104 -34.47 10.68 -1.41
CA SER A 104 -35.58 10.73 -2.38
C SER A 104 -36.91 11.11 -1.75
#